data_AF-A0A8S9JYQ7-F1
#
_entry.id   AF-A0A8S9JYQ7-F1
#
_cell.length_a   1.000
_cell.length_b   1.000
_cell.length_c   1.000
_cell.angle_alpha   90.00
_cell.angle_beta   90.00
_cell.angle_gamma   90.00
#
_symmetry.space_group_name_H-M   'P 1'
#
loop_
_entity.id
_entity.type
_entity.pdbx_description
1 polymer ?
#
loop_
_entity_poly.entity_id
_entity_poly.type
_entity_poly.pdbx_seq_one_letter_code
_entity_poly.pdbx_strand_id
1 'polypeptide(L)'
;MDEGRQPLSRKLPIRSSRINPYRMLILCRLAILCLFFHYRILHPVNDAYGLWLTSVICEIWFAVSWILDQFPKWYPIQRETYLDRLSLRYEKEGKPSGLAPVDVFVSTVDPLKEPPLITANTVLSILAVDYPVDKVACYVSDDGAAMLTFEALSDTAEFARKWVPFCKKFSIEPRAPEWYFCQKMDYLKNKVHPSFVRERRAMKRDYEEFKVKINALVATAQKVPEEGWTMQDGTPWPGNNVRDHPGMIQVFLGHSGVRDTDGNELPRLVYVSREKRPGFDHHKKAGAMNSLIRVSAVLSNAPYLLNVDCDHYINNSKAIREAMCFMMDPQSGKKVCYVQFPQRFDGIDRHDRYSNRNVVFFDINMKGLDGIQGPIYVGTGCVFRRQALYGFDAPKKKKPPGKTCNCWPKWCCLCCGLRKKGKTKAKDNKTNLKDTTSTQIHAVENIQEVIVGVSDAISNGYDSWGPLFGRLFFALWVIVHLYPFLKGMLGKQDRMPTIIVVWSILLASILTLLWVRVNPFVAKGGPVLEICGLSCGN
;
A
#
# COMPACT_ATOMS: atom_id res chain seq x y z
N MET A 1 35.08 -18.19 8.76
CA MET A 1 34.25 -17.16 9.46
C MET A 1 32.87 -17.75 9.63
N ASP A 2 32.25 -17.62 10.82
CA ASP A 2 30.91 -18.17 11.10
C ASP A 2 29.85 -17.39 10.30
N GLU A 3 29.52 -17.85 9.09
CA GLU A 3 28.56 -17.22 8.16
C GLU A 3 27.20 -16.96 8.83
N GLY A 4 26.85 -17.79 9.81
CA GLY A 4 25.67 -17.67 10.64
C GLY A 4 25.61 -16.41 11.51
N ARG A 5 26.66 -15.56 11.59
CA ARG A 5 26.65 -14.27 12.32
C ARG A 5 26.57 -13.02 11.44
N GLN A 6 26.55 -13.17 10.12
CA GLN A 6 26.50 -12.04 9.19
C GLN A 6 25.14 -11.32 9.21
N PRO A 7 25.09 -10.02 8.85
CA PRO A 7 23.82 -9.30 8.75
C PRO A 7 22.92 -9.93 7.66
N LEU A 8 21.62 -10.01 7.95
CA LEU A 8 20.62 -10.59 7.03
C LEU A 8 20.12 -9.58 5.99
N SER A 9 20.34 -8.30 6.24
CA SER A 9 20.04 -7.23 5.32
C SER A 9 21.11 -6.15 5.36
N ARG A 10 21.21 -5.37 4.28
CA ARG A 10 22.14 -4.24 4.19
C ARG A 10 21.41 -2.99 3.74
N LYS A 11 21.77 -1.86 4.35
CA LYS A 11 21.40 -0.52 3.87
C LYS A 11 22.45 -0.03 2.89
N LEU A 12 22.03 0.37 1.70
CA LEU A 12 22.87 0.92 0.65
C LEU A 12 22.49 2.38 0.42
N PRO A 13 23.38 3.33 0.69
CA PRO A 13 23.13 4.72 0.29
C PRO A 13 23.19 4.85 -1.23
N ILE A 14 22.41 5.78 -1.79
CA ILE A 14 22.56 6.14 -3.20
C ILE A 14 23.97 6.69 -3.44
N ARG A 15 24.58 6.31 -4.58
CA ARG A 15 25.92 6.77 -4.98
C ARG A 15 26.02 8.29 -4.91
N SER A 16 27.07 8.79 -4.25
CA SER A 16 27.34 10.22 -4.04
C SER A 16 27.29 11.04 -5.33
N SER A 17 27.74 10.47 -6.45
CA SER A 17 27.72 11.10 -7.78
C SER A 17 26.33 11.44 -8.30
N ARG A 18 25.27 10.78 -7.82
CA ARG A 18 23.88 11.08 -8.21
C ARG A 18 23.16 11.95 -7.19
N ILE A 19 23.40 11.72 -5.90
CA ILE A 19 22.67 12.42 -4.83
C ILE A 19 23.22 13.83 -4.55
N ASN A 20 24.53 14.07 -4.69
CA ASN A 20 25.10 15.38 -4.41
C ASN A 20 24.65 16.44 -5.43
N PRO A 21 24.65 16.18 -6.76
CA PRO A 21 24.10 17.14 -7.73
C PRO A 21 22.63 17.45 -7.47
N TYR A 22 21.84 16.44 -7.10
CA TYR A 22 20.43 16.59 -6.74
C TYR A 22 20.24 17.55 -5.56
N ARG A 23 21.02 17.37 -4.48
CA ARG A 23 21.00 18.27 -3.31
C ARG A 23 21.41 19.69 -3.66
N MET A 24 22.45 19.86 -4.48
CA MET A 24 22.88 21.19 -4.93
C MET A 24 21.77 21.90 -5.71
N LEU A 25 21.09 21.20 -6.64
CA LEU A 25 19.98 21.76 -7.40
C LEU A 25 18.81 22.20 -6.51
N ILE A 26 18.47 21.41 -5.48
CA ILE A 26 17.42 21.79 -4.50
C ILE A 26 17.82 23.07 -3.76
N LEU A 27 19.06 23.17 -3.29
CA LEU A 27 19.55 24.35 -2.56
C LEU A 27 19.56 25.59 -3.46
N CYS A 28 20.01 25.46 -4.71
CA CYS A 28 19.95 26.55 -5.69
C CYS A 28 18.50 26.99 -5.95
N ARG A 29 17.57 26.04 -6.11
CA ARG A 29 16.14 26.34 -6.29
C ARG A 29 15.53 27.03 -5.08
N LEU A 30 15.92 26.63 -3.87
CA LEU A 30 15.49 27.29 -2.63
C LEU A 30 15.97 28.75 -2.59
N ALA A 31 17.23 29.01 -2.95
CA ALA A 31 17.77 30.37 -3.02
C ALA A 31 17.01 31.24 -4.04
N ILE A 32 16.72 30.70 -5.23
CA ILE A 32 15.94 31.39 -6.26
C ILE A 32 14.53 31.70 -5.75
N LEU A 33 13.86 30.74 -5.10
CA LEU A 33 12.54 30.96 -4.52
C LEU A 33 12.55 32.05 -3.44
N CYS A 34 13.57 32.07 -2.56
CA CYS A 34 13.71 33.12 -1.56
C CYS A 34 13.86 34.51 -2.19
N LEU A 35 14.68 34.64 -3.24
CA LEU A 35 14.83 35.90 -3.98
C LEU A 35 13.54 36.30 -4.70
N PHE A 36 12.84 35.34 -5.30
CA PHE A 36 11.54 35.56 -5.95
C PHE A 36 10.52 36.11 -4.95
N PHE A 37 10.33 35.47 -3.79
CA PHE A 37 9.36 35.95 -2.80
C PHE A 37 9.77 37.28 -2.18
N HIS A 38 11.06 37.50 -1.93
CA HIS A 38 11.55 38.78 -1.45
C HIS A 38 11.16 39.92 -2.41
N TYR A 39 11.43 39.74 -3.70
CA TYR A 39 11.03 40.72 -4.72
C TYR A 39 9.51 40.87 -4.80
N ARG A 40 8.78 39.75 -4.84
CA ARG A 40 7.32 39.73 -5.00
C ARG A 40 6.58 40.45 -3.87
N ILE A 41 7.05 40.31 -2.63
CA ILE A 41 6.47 40.94 -1.43
C ILE A 41 6.81 42.44 -1.39
N LEU A 42 8.01 42.84 -1.83
CA LEU A 42 8.43 44.25 -1.82
C LEU A 42 7.84 45.10 -2.96
N HIS A 43 7.32 44.47 -4.01
CA HIS A 43 6.73 45.16 -5.16
C HIS A 43 5.23 44.79 -5.32
N PRO A 44 4.35 45.29 -4.43
CA PRO A 44 2.91 45.07 -4.54
C PRO A 44 2.29 45.81 -5.73
N VAL A 45 1.24 45.23 -6.30
CA VAL A 45 0.43 45.89 -7.35
C VAL A 45 -0.74 46.58 -6.67
N ASN A 46 -0.59 47.87 -6.40
CA ASN A 46 -1.57 48.65 -5.63
C ASN A 46 -2.92 48.78 -6.35
N ASP A 47 -2.92 48.83 -7.68
CA ASP A 47 -4.14 48.97 -8.50
C ASP A 47 -5.07 47.75 -8.43
N ALA A 48 -4.55 46.58 -8.04
CA ALA A 48 -5.28 45.32 -7.95
C ALA A 48 -4.86 44.51 -6.72
N TYR A 49 -4.83 45.17 -5.55
CA TYR A 49 -4.25 44.61 -4.32
C TYR A 49 -4.88 43.27 -3.89
N GLY A 50 -6.19 43.10 -4.01
CA GLY A 50 -6.87 41.84 -3.66
C GLY A 50 -6.45 40.64 -4.52
N LEU A 51 -6.28 40.86 -5.83
CA LEU A 51 -5.78 39.83 -6.75
C LEU A 51 -4.30 39.53 -6.50
N TRP A 52 -3.49 40.57 -6.28
CA TRP A 52 -2.09 40.43 -5.91
C TRP A 52 -1.92 39.63 -4.62
N LEU A 53 -2.64 39.99 -3.57
CA LEU A 53 -2.57 39.34 -2.26
C LEU A 53 -2.96 37.86 -2.35
N THR A 54 -4.03 37.56 -3.07
CA THR A 54 -4.49 36.17 -3.31
C THR A 54 -3.43 35.36 -4.05
N SER A 55 -2.85 35.92 -5.12
CA SER A 55 -1.74 35.29 -5.87
C SER A 55 -0.54 35.00 -4.96
N VAL A 56 -0.09 35.97 -4.16
CA VAL A 56 1.06 35.80 -3.27
C VAL A 56 0.79 34.74 -2.20
N ILE A 57 -0.39 34.70 -1.61
CA ILE A 57 -0.77 33.67 -0.62
C ILE A 57 -0.73 32.28 -1.25
N CYS A 58 -1.31 32.11 -2.45
CA CYS A 58 -1.28 30.84 -3.17
C CYS A 58 0.17 30.42 -3.52
N GLU A 59 1.00 31.33 -4.00
CA GLU A 59 2.40 31.07 -4.32
C GLU A 59 3.21 30.65 -3.08
N ILE A 60 3.04 31.35 -1.96
CA ILE A 60 3.68 31.00 -0.68
C ILE A 60 3.24 29.60 -0.24
N TRP A 61 1.94 29.28 -0.34
CA TRP A 61 1.44 27.95 -0.01
C TRP A 61 2.08 26.86 -0.87
N PHE A 62 2.17 27.07 -2.19
CA PHE A 62 2.86 26.13 -3.08
C PHE A 62 4.34 25.97 -2.75
N ALA A 63 5.03 27.05 -2.39
CA ALA A 63 6.44 27.00 -2.00
C ALA A 63 6.64 26.22 -0.69
N VAL A 64 5.82 26.47 0.32
CA VAL A 64 5.86 25.71 1.58
C VAL A 64 5.57 24.22 1.32
N SER A 65 4.54 23.91 0.53
CA SER A 65 4.21 22.54 0.14
C SER A 65 5.38 21.84 -0.57
N TRP A 66 6.02 22.53 -1.53
CA TRP A 66 7.20 22.00 -2.23
C TRP A 66 8.37 21.76 -1.28
N ILE A 67 8.69 22.69 -0.37
CA ILE A 67 9.78 22.54 0.61
C ILE A 67 9.53 21.30 1.49
N LEU A 68 8.32 21.18 2.03
CA LEU A 68 7.93 20.04 2.87
C LEU A 68 8.01 18.71 2.11
N ASP A 69 7.65 18.69 0.83
CA ASP A 69 7.77 17.51 -0.03
C ASP A 69 9.23 17.14 -0.34
N GLN A 70 10.15 18.10 -0.42
CA GLN A 70 11.57 17.83 -0.69
C GLN A 70 12.33 17.28 0.53
N PHE A 71 11.98 17.67 1.76
CA PHE A 71 12.74 17.25 2.95
C PHE A 71 12.87 15.73 3.13
N PRO A 72 11.80 14.92 2.98
CA PRO A 72 11.92 13.46 3.04
C PRO A 72 12.88 12.88 2.00
N LYS A 73 13.04 13.53 0.85
CA LYS A 73 13.87 13.05 -0.27
C LYS A 73 15.36 13.34 -0.08
N TRP A 74 15.76 13.96 1.03
CA TRP A 74 17.14 14.40 1.25
C TRP A 74 18.13 13.24 1.40
N TYR A 75 17.71 12.15 2.05
CA TYR A 75 18.56 10.99 2.34
C TYR A 75 17.89 9.68 1.90
N PRO A 76 17.79 9.44 0.59
CA PRO A 76 17.21 8.19 0.09
C PRO A 76 18.16 7.01 0.32
N ILE A 77 17.61 5.86 0.70
CA ILE A 77 18.37 4.61 0.83
C ILE A 77 17.74 3.49 0.01
N GLN A 78 18.56 2.49 -0.29
CA GLN A 78 18.15 1.20 -0.83
C GLN A 78 18.47 0.11 0.21
N ARG A 79 17.74 -1.00 0.14
CA ARG A 79 17.95 -2.14 1.03
C ARG A 79 18.04 -3.42 0.22
N GLU A 80 18.95 -4.27 0.62
CA GLU A 80 19.11 -5.62 0.08
C GLU A 80 18.91 -6.64 1.19
N THR A 81 18.32 -7.78 0.84
CA THR A 81 18.09 -8.94 1.70
C THR A 81 18.96 -10.10 1.23
N TYR A 82 19.43 -10.93 2.18
CA TYR A 82 20.26 -12.10 1.88
C TYR A 82 19.55 -13.36 2.38
N LEU A 83 18.77 -13.98 1.50
CA LEU A 83 17.95 -15.16 1.84
C LEU A 83 18.80 -16.37 2.21
N ASP A 84 19.93 -16.58 1.54
CA ASP A 84 20.83 -17.71 1.81
C ASP A 84 21.33 -17.69 3.27
N ARG A 85 21.62 -16.49 3.79
CA ARG A 85 22.04 -16.30 5.20
C ARG A 85 20.91 -16.53 6.19
N LEU A 86 19.66 -16.23 5.80
CA LEU A 86 18.49 -16.52 6.61
C LEU A 86 18.33 -18.03 6.76
N SER A 87 18.38 -18.75 5.64
CA SER A 87 18.26 -20.21 5.62
C SER A 87 19.40 -20.89 6.37
N LEU A 88 20.66 -20.51 6.14
CA LEU A 88 21.81 -21.05 6.89
C LEU A 88 21.67 -20.87 8.41
N ARG A 89 21.03 -19.79 8.87
CA ARG A 89 20.85 -19.49 10.29
C ARG A 89 19.67 -20.22 10.91
N TYR A 90 18.51 -20.20 10.26
CA TYR A 90 17.23 -20.63 10.83
C TYR A 90 16.71 -21.95 10.27
N GLU A 91 17.23 -22.44 9.15
CA GLU A 91 16.81 -23.69 8.50
C GLU A 91 17.99 -24.66 8.44
N LYS A 92 18.37 -25.18 9.61
CA LYS A 92 19.47 -26.15 9.71
C LYS A 92 18.96 -27.54 9.32
N GLU A 93 19.70 -28.24 8.47
CA GLU A 93 19.38 -29.61 8.08
C GLU A 93 19.24 -30.52 9.30
N GLY A 94 18.21 -31.38 9.27
CA GLY A 94 17.89 -32.32 10.35
C GLY A 94 17.28 -31.71 11.61
N LYS A 95 17.02 -30.39 11.65
CA LYS A 95 16.33 -29.71 12.76
C LYS A 95 15.05 -29.04 12.28
N PRO A 96 14.03 -28.88 13.16
CA PRO A 96 12.86 -28.09 12.83
C PRO A 96 13.26 -26.66 12.50
N SER A 97 12.56 -26.05 11.54
CA SER A 97 12.83 -24.67 11.13
C SER A 97 12.65 -23.69 12.29
N GLY A 98 13.69 -22.89 12.55
CA GLY A 98 13.69 -21.80 13.51
C GLY A 98 13.06 -20.50 12.96
N LEU A 99 12.47 -20.55 11.77
CA LEU A 99 11.70 -19.44 11.22
C LEU A 99 10.46 -19.15 12.08
N ALA A 100 10.15 -17.86 12.23
CA ALA A 100 9.02 -17.44 13.04
C ALA A 100 7.69 -17.67 12.29
N PRO A 101 6.61 -18.01 13.00
CA PRO A 101 5.28 -18.07 12.39
C PRO A 101 4.81 -16.70 11.86
N VAL A 102 4.04 -16.73 10.78
CA VAL A 102 3.43 -15.56 10.14
C VAL A 102 1.97 -15.88 9.85
N ASP A 103 1.05 -15.06 10.38
CA ASP A 103 -0.36 -15.11 9.97
C ASP A 103 -0.58 -14.09 8.84
N VAL A 104 -1.26 -14.51 7.78
CA VAL A 104 -1.61 -13.67 6.62
C VAL A 104 -3.11 -13.37 6.67
N PHE A 105 -3.47 -12.10 6.63
CA PHE A 105 -4.84 -11.62 6.75
C PHE A 105 -5.32 -11.09 5.40
N VAL A 106 -6.41 -11.65 4.92
CA VAL A 106 -7.16 -11.20 3.74
C VAL A 106 -8.51 -10.69 4.21
N SER A 107 -8.91 -9.50 3.78
CA SER A 107 -10.25 -8.95 4.07
C SER A 107 -11.03 -8.78 2.78
N THR A 108 -12.29 -9.23 2.77
CA THR A 108 -13.26 -8.98 1.70
C THR A 108 -14.54 -8.41 2.28
N VAL A 109 -15.26 -7.61 1.50
CA VAL A 109 -16.47 -6.91 1.95
C VAL A 109 -17.74 -7.51 1.37
N ASP A 110 -17.77 -7.73 0.06
CA ASP A 110 -18.99 -8.13 -0.65
C ASP A 110 -18.61 -8.85 -1.95
N PRO A 111 -19.01 -10.12 -2.13
CA PRO A 111 -18.65 -10.90 -3.30
C PRO A 111 -19.25 -10.36 -4.61
N LEU A 112 -20.27 -9.50 -4.56
CA LEU A 112 -20.81 -8.84 -5.77
C LEU A 112 -19.93 -7.68 -6.24
N LYS A 113 -19.19 -7.05 -5.33
CA LYS A 113 -18.23 -5.97 -5.66
C LYS A 113 -16.84 -6.51 -5.94
N GLU A 114 -16.45 -7.54 -5.18
CA GLU A 114 -15.15 -8.20 -5.25
C GLU A 114 -15.38 -9.66 -5.66
N PRO A 115 -15.25 -10.00 -6.96
CA PRO A 115 -15.54 -11.34 -7.45
C PRO A 115 -14.82 -12.43 -6.63
N PRO A 116 -15.52 -13.49 -6.16
CA PRO A 116 -14.92 -14.53 -5.32
C PRO A 116 -13.71 -15.21 -5.95
N LEU A 117 -13.66 -15.28 -7.29
CA LEU A 117 -12.52 -15.81 -8.02
C LEU A 117 -11.23 -15.03 -7.77
N ILE A 118 -11.30 -13.70 -7.61
CA ILE A 118 -10.13 -12.87 -7.31
C ILE A 118 -9.63 -13.18 -5.90
N THR A 119 -10.53 -13.22 -4.92
CA THR A 119 -10.22 -13.62 -3.54
C THR A 119 -9.61 -15.02 -3.48
N ALA A 120 -10.17 -15.98 -4.23
CA ALA A 120 -9.65 -17.34 -4.33
C ALA A 120 -8.21 -17.38 -4.87
N ASN A 121 -7.92 -16.62 -5.94
CA ASN A 121 -6.57 -16.52 -6.51
C ASN A 121 -5.55 -15.96 -5.51
N THR A 122 -5.95 -14.94 -4.75
CA THR A 122 -5.13 -14.37 -3.67
C THR A 122 -4.86 -15.38 -2.57
N VAL A 123 -5.89 -16.11 -2.10
CA VAL A 123 -5.75 -17.17 -1.10
C VAL A 123 -4.83 -18.29 -1.59
N LEU A 124 -5.01 -18.75 -2.83
CA LEU A 124 -4.15 -19.79 -3.43
C LEU A 124 -2.70 -19.36 -3.53
N SER A 125 -2.46 -18.09 -3.88
CA SER A 125 -1.11 -17.51 -3.90
C SER A 125 -0.47 -17.50 -2.52
N ILE A 126 -1.23 -17.18 -1.46
CA ILE A 126 -0.77 -17.19 -0.07
C ILE A 126 -0.48 -18.61 0.43
N LEU A 127 -1.33 -19.59 0.12
CA LEU A 127 -1.14 -20.99 0.54
C LEU A 127 0.07 -21.66 -0.16
N ALA A 128 0.47 -21.14 -1.32
CA ALA A 128 1.57 -21.68 -2.14
C ALA A 128 2.92 -20.95 -1.97
N VAL A 129 3.07 -20.13 -0.92
CA VAL A 129 4.34 -19.44 -0.60
C VAL A 129 5.47 -20.41 -0.25
N ASP A 130 6.71 -19.98 -0.49
CA ASP A 130 7.91 -20.68 -0.07
C ASP A 130 8.20 -20.35 1.41
N TYR A 131 7.53 -21.06 2.31
CA TYR A 131 7.74 -21.00 3.76
C TYR A 131 7.31 -22.33 4.39
N PRO A 132 7.81 -22.69 5.60
CA PRO A 132 7.38 -23.90 6.28
C PRO A 132 5.86 -23.91 6.53
N VAL A 133 5.22 -25.05 6.24
CA VAL A 133 3.75 -25.19 6.28
C VAL A 133 3.16 -25.01 7.67
N ASP A 134 3.90 -25.38 8.71
CA ASP A 134 3.54 -25.22 10.13
C ASP A 134 3.72 -23.78 10.64
N LYS A 135 4.28 -22.90 9.80
CA LYS A 135 4.61 -21.51 10.16
C LYS A 135 3.79 -20.47 9.39
N VAL A 136 2.97 -20.87 8.43
CA VAL A 136 2.04 -19.95 7.73
C VAL A 136 0.61 -20.35 8.00
N ALA A 137 -0.21 -19.36 8.34
CA ALA A 137 -1.66 -19.51 8.39
C ALA A 137 -2.32 -18.36 7.63
N CYS A 138 -3.29 -18.66 6.79
CA CYS A 138 -4.10 -17.70 6.06
C CYS A 138 -5.45 -17.53 6.78
N TYR A 139 -5.83 -16.28 7.05
CA TYR A 139 -7.11 -15.91 7.63
C TYR A 139 -7.84 -15.02 6.64
N VAL A 140 -9.07 -15.40 6.28
CA VAL A 140 -9.94 -14.63 5.41
C VAL A 140 -11.08 -14.08 6.26
N SER A 141 -11.13 -12.75 6.39
CA SER A 141 -12.23 -12.04 7.04
C SER A 141 -13.26 -11.63 5.98
N ASP A 142 -14.49 -12.06 6.18
CA ASP A 142 -15.63 -11.71 5.34
C ASP A 142 -16.55 -10.74 6.10
N ASP A 143 -16.47 -9.46 5.77
CA ASP A 143 -17.35 -8.44 6.34
C ASP A 143 -18.78 -8.52 5.77
N GLY A 144 -19.02 -9.27 4.69
CA GLY A 144 -20.35 -9.47 4.09
C GLY A 144 -21.14 -10.60 4.74
N ALA A 145 -20.46 -11.55 5.40
CA ALA A 145 -21.05 -12.79 5.90
C ALA A 145 -21.84 -13.55 4.82
N ALA A 146 -21.34 -13.51 3.58
CA ALA A 146 -22.06 -14.02 2.42
C ALA A 146 -21.75 -15.51 2.21
N MET A 147 -22.80 -16.32 2.05
CA MET A 147 -22.66 -17.77 1.79
C MET A 147 -21.81 -18.04 0.53
N LEU A 148 -21.93 -17.21 -0.51
CA LEU A 148 -21.12 -17.29 -1.72
C LEU A 148 -19.60 -17.25 -1.43
N THR A 149 -19.16 -16.35 -0.54
CA THR A 149 -17.73 -16.26 -0.16
C THR A 149 -17.30 -17.53 0.57
N PHE A 150 -18.15 -18.05 1.46
CA PHE A 150 -17.88 -19.25 2.24
C PHE A 150 -17.75 -20.50 1.33
N GLU A 151 -18.69 -20.73 0.42
CA GLU A 151 -18.66 -21.85 -0.51
C GLU A 151 -17.49 -21.74 -1.49
N ALA A 152 -17.23 -20.54 -2.02
CA ALA A 152 -16.08 -20.30 -2.88
C ALA A 152 -14.76 -20.61 -2.18
N LEU A 153 -14.64 -20.31 -0.89
CA LEU A 153 -13.47 -20.67 -0.08
C LEU A 153 -13.34 -22.18 0.17
N SER A 154 -14.47 -22.88 0.36
CA SER A 154 -14.48 -24.34 0.48
C SER A 154 -13.93 -24.99 -0.80
N ASP A 155 -14.42 -24.57 -1.96
CA ASP A 155 -13.92 -25.05 -3.26
C ASP A 155 -12.46 -24.66 -3.50
N THR A 156 -12.08 -23.46 -3.06
CA THR A 156 -10.68 -23.00 -3.13
C THR A 156 -9.78 -23.90 -2.28
N ALA A 157 -10.23 -24.33 -1.10
CA ALA A 157 -9.48 -25.24 -0.24
C ALA A 157 -9.29 -26.62 -0.91
N GLU A 158 -10.30 -27.14 -1.60
CA GLU A 158 -10.17 -28.38 -2.38
C GLU A 158 -9.16 -28.23 -3.53
N PHE A 159 -9.25 -27.14 -4.30
CA PHE A 159 -8.33 -26.89 -5.40
C PHE A 159 -6.89 -26.65 -4.92
N ALA A 160 -6.71 -25.99 -3.76
CA ALA A 160 -5.39 -25.77 -3.16
C ALA A 160 -4.62 -27.08 -2.92
N ARG A 161 -5.32 -28.18 -2.63
CA ARG A 161 -4.70 -29.51 -2.42
C ARG A 161 -3.99 -30.06 -3.66
N LYS A 162 -4.40 -29.62 -4.86
CA LYS A 162 -3.76 -29.96 -6.13
C LYS A 162 -2.76 -28.88 -6.55
N TRP A 163 -3.11 -27.60 -6.36
CA TRP A 163 -2.33 -26.46 -6.80
C TRP A 163 -1.03 -26.26 -6.01
N VAL A 164 -1.08 -26.33 -4.68
CA VAL A 164 0.08 -26.09 -3.81
C VAL A 164 1.25 -27.06 -4.09
N PRO A 165 1.07 -28.40 -4.14
CA PRO A 165 2.17 -29.31 -4.45
C PRO A 165 2.72 -29.07 -5.86
N PHE A 166 1.87 -28.81 -6.85
CA PHE A 166 2.30 -28.45 -8.21
C PHE A 166 3.18 -27.18 -8.21
N CYS A 167 2.76 -26.13 -7.52
CA CYS A 167 3.53 -24.89 -7.41
C CYS A 167 4.90 -25.11 -6.78
N LYS A 168 4.96 -25.87 -5.68
CA LYS A 168 6.20 -26.13 -4.94
C LYS A 168 7.15 -27.02 -5.74
N LYS A 169 6.65 -28.13 -6.30
CA LYS A 169 7.42 -29.09 -7.12
C LYS A 169 8.10 -28.43 -8.31
N PHE A 170 7.39 -27.56 -9.03
CA PHE A 170 7.91 -26.93 -10.25
C PHE A 170 8.42 -25.51 -10.06
N SER A 171 8.39 -24.98 -8.83
CA SER A 171 8.79 -23.60 -8.50
C SER A 171 8.25 -22.59 -9.53
N ILE A 172 6.93 -22.62 -9.75
CA ILE A 172 6.28 -21.71 -10.72
C ILE A 172 6.05 -20.35 -10.07
N GLU A 173 6.10 -19.29 -10.87
CA GLU A 173 5.75 -17.93 -10.46
C GLU A 173 5.00 -17.23 -11.60
N PRO A 174 4.01 -16.37 -11.31
CA PRO A 174 3.44 -16.09 -9.99
C PRO A 174 2.65 -17.27 -9.43
N ARG A 175 2.34 -17.23 -8.12
CA ARG A 175 1.60 -18.31 -7.42
C ARG A 175 0.08 -18.22 -7.58
N ALA A 176 -0.43 -17.11 -8.11
CA ALA A 176 -1.84 -16.95 -8.44
C ALA A 176 -2.15 -17.61 -9.80
N PRO A 177 -3.05 -18.62 -9.87
CA PRO A 177 -3.26 -19.40 -11.08
C PRO A 177 -3.83 -18.59 -12.26
N GLU A 178 -4.79 -17.67 -12.03
CA GLU A 178 -5.35 -16.82 -13.10
C GLU A 178 -4.22 -16.05 -13.80
N TRP A 179 -3.37 -15.39 -13.00
CA TRP A 179 -2.27 -14.59 -13.52
C TRP A 179 -1.19 -15.46 -14.16
N TYR A 180 -0.88 -16.63 -13.59
CA TYR A 180 0.09 -17.56 -14.17
C TYR A 180 -0.36 -18.11 -15.52
N PHE A 181 -1.62 -18.55 -15.65
CA PHE A 181 -2.10 -19.16 -16.90
C PHE A 181 -2.43 -18.13 -17.99
N CYS A 182 -2.71 -16.87 -17.63
CA CYS A 182 -2.95 -15.77 -18.58
C CYS A 182 -1.66 -15.16 -19.15
N GLN A 183 -0.48 -15.49 -18.60
CA GLN A 183 0.79 -14.99 -19.12
C GLN A 183 1.07 -15.52 -20.53
N LYS A 184 1.38 -14.60 -21.45
CA LYS A 184 1.79 -14.90 -22.84
C LYS A 184 3.29 -15.21 -22.99
N MET A 185 4.03 -15.28 -21.88
CA MET A 185 5.46 -15.57 -21.88
C MET A 185 5.74 -17.06 -22.09
N ASP A 186 6.94 -17.38 -22.54
CA ASP A 186 7.39 -18.77 -22.65
C ASP A 186 7.47 -19.43 -21.27
N TYR A 187 6.52 -20.32 -20.99
CA TYR A 187 6.38 -21.05 -19.73
C TYR A 187 7.32 -22.24 -19.61
N LEU A 188 8.06 -22.60 -20.67
CA LEU A 188 9.07 -23.68 -20.65
C LEU A 188 10.45 -23.17 -20.22
N LYS A 189 10.65 -21.85 -20.19
CA LYS A 189 11.92 -21.24 -19.82
C LYS A 189 12.37 -21.71 -18.43
N ASN A 190 13.61 -22.20 -18.35
CA ASN A 190 14.26 -22.69 -17.12
C ASN A 190 13.53 -23.88 -16.45
N LYS A 191 12.68 -24.61 -17.17
CA LYS A 191 12.01 -25.81 -16.65
C LYS A 191 12.73 -27.06 -17.15
N VAL A 192 13.33 -27.80 -16.22
CA VAL A 192 14.12 -29.01 -16.50
C VAL A 192 13.37 -30.31 -16.21
N HIS A 193 12.24 -30.24 -15.51
CA HIS A 193 11.54 -31.44 -15.05
C HIS A 193 10.78 -32.11 -16.22
N PRO A 194 11.02 -33.41 -16.50
CA PRO A 194 10.51 -34.07 -17.70
C PRO A 194 8.98 -34.17 -17.74
N SER A 195 8.32 -34.34 -16.59
CA SER A 195 6.85 -34.42 -16.52
C SER A 195 6.13 -33.07 -16.55
N PHE A 196 6.86 -31.94 -16.52
CA PHE A 196 6.28 -30.60 -16.34
C PHE A 196 5.20 -30.29 -17.39
N VAL A 197 5.46 -30.59 -18.66
CA VAL A 197 4.52 -30.29 -19.75
C VAL A 197 3.21 -31.05 -19.61
N ARG A 198 3.26 -32.31 -19.16
CA ARG A 198 2.07 -33.14 -18.95
C ARG A 198 1.28 -32.67 -17.73
N GLU A 199 1.97 -32.49 -16.60
CA GLU A 199 1.35 -32.06 -15.35
C GLU A 199 0.78 -30.64 -15.44
N ARG A 200 1.46 -29.70 -16.12
CA ARG A 200 0.95 -28.34 -16.36
C ARG A 200 -0.33 -28.36 -17.19
N ARG A 201 -0.42 -29.21 -18.21
CA ARG A 201 -1.64 -29.34 -19.04
C ARG A 201 -2.80 -29.93 -18.24
N ALA A 202 -2.55 -30.91 -17.38
CA ALA A 202 -3.57 -31.42 -16.46
C ALA A 202 -4.01 -30.33 -15.49
N MET A 203 -3.08 -29.66 -14.81
CA MET A 203 -3.37 -28.59 -13.86
C MET A 203 -4.15 -27.42 -14.47
N LYS A 204 -3.86 -27.08 -15.74
CA LYS A 204 -4.64 -26.05 -16.45
C LYS A 204 -6.10 -26.46 -16.62
N ARG A 205 -6.37 -27.73 -16.95
CA ARG A 205 -7.76 -28.23 -17.08
C ARG A 205 -8.47 -28.19 -15.74
N ASP A 206 -7.83 -28.72 -14.69
CA ASP A 206 -8.37 -28.67 -13.33
C ASP A 206 -8.67 -27.23 -12.87
N TYR A 207 -7.84 -26.25 -13.27
CA TYR A 207 -8.08 -24.85 -12.97
C TYR A 207 -9.27 -24.25 -13.73
N GLU A 208 -9.44 -24.57 -15.01
CA GLU A 208 -10.62 -24.12 -15.77
C GLU A 208 -11.91 -24.74 -15.23
N GLU A 209 -11.89 -26.02 -14.82
CA GLU A 209 -13.02 -26.66 -14.13
C GLU A 209 -13.36 -25.96 -12.81
N PHE A 210 -12.33 -25.63 -12.02
CA PHE A 210 -12.49 -24.82 -10.81
C PHE A 210 -13.12 -23.45 -11.10
N LYS A 211 -12.68 -22.75 -12.15
CA LYS A 211 -13.28 -21.45 -12.57
C LYS A 211 -14.75 -21.61 -12.93
N VAL A 212 -15.12 -22.66 -13.66
CA VAL A 212 -16.51 -22.94 -14.01
C VAL A 212 -17.35 -23.18 -12.76
N LYS A 213 -16.83 -23.94 -11.78
CA LYS A 213 -17.51 -24.19 -10.50
C LYS A 213 -17.77 -22.89 -9.73
N ILE A 214 -16.76 -22.03 -9.58
CA ILE A 214 -16.91 -20.72 -8.93
C ILE A 214 -17.92 -19.82 -9.68
N ASN A 215 -17.87 -19.79 -11.02
CA ASN A 215 -18.83 -19.01 -11.81
C ASN A 215 -20.27 -19.52 -11.65
N ALA A 216 -20.46 -20.83 -11.52
CA ALA A 216 -21.77 -21.42 -11.24
C ALA A 216 -22.28 -20.99 -9.85
N LEU A 217 -21.43 -20.97 -8.82
CA LEU A 217 -21.79 -20.44 -7.51
C LEU A 217 -22.20 -18.97 -7.57
N VAL A 218 -21.43 -18.14 -8.29
CA VAL A 218 -21.76 -16.72 -8.48
C VAL A 218 -23.12 -16.53 -9.17
N ALA A 219 -23.41 -17.33 -10.20
CA ALA A 219 -24.70 -17.28 -10.90
C ALA A 219 -25.88 -17.73 -10.00
N THR A 220 -25.68 -18.76 -9.18
CA THR A 220 -26.68 -19.22 -8.20
C THR A 220 -26.92 -18.18 -7.12
N ALA A 221 -25.87 -17.53 -6.62
CA ALA A 221 -25.94 -16.52 -5.58
C ALA A 221 -26.72 -15.25 -5.96
N GLN A 222 -26.90 -14.98 -7.26
CA GLN A 222 -27.74 -13.88 -7.74
C GLN A 222 -29.24 -14.12 -7.48
N LYS A 223 -29.65 -15.39 -7.29
CA LYS A 223 -31.04 -15.78 -7.01
C LYS A 223 -31.19 -16.06 -5.52
N VAL A 224 -31.43 -15.01 -4.75
CA VAL A 224 -31.61 -15.12 -3.30
C VAL A 224 -32.94 -15.84 -3.00
N PRO A 225 -32.94 -16.96 -2.26
CA PRO A 225 -34.17 -17.64 -1.85
C PRO A 225 -35.01 -16.79 -0.89
N GLU A 226 -36.34 -16.88 -0.97
CA GLU A 226 -37.25 -16.14 -0.08
C GLU A 226 -37.07 -16.50 1.39
N GLU A 227 -36.83 -17.78 1.68
CA GLU A 227 -36.59 -18.31 3.03
C GLU A 227 -35.16 -18.05 3.54
N GLY A 228 -34.32 -17.40 2.72
CA GLY A 228 -32.90 -17.19 2.97
C GLY A 228 -32.04 -18.38 2.57
N TRP A 229 -30.73 -18.23 2.75
CA TRP A 229 -29.76 -19.26 2.41
C TRP A 229 -29.78 -20.39 3.43
N THR A 230 -29.57 -21.62 2.96
CA THR A 230 -29.48 -22.84 3.76
C THR A 230 -28.17 -23.56 3.46
N MET A 231 -27.53 -24.10 4.49
CA MET A 231 -26.30 -24.88 4.38
C MET A 231 -26.59 -26.28 3.83
N GLN A 232 -25.56 -27.00 3.41
CA GLN A 232 -25.68 -28.36 2.85
C GLN A 232 -26.28 -29.39 3.83
N ASP A 233 -26.16 -29.14 5.13
CA ASP A 233 -26.75 -29.96 6.19
C ASP A 233 -28.22 -29.63 6.48
N GLY A 234 -28.82 -28.69 5.74
CA GLY A 234 -30.20 -28.25 5.88
C GLY A 234 -30.42 -27.17 6.95
N THR A 235 -29.37 -26.72 7.64
CA THR A 235 -29.48 -25.63 8.63
C THR A 235 -29.54 -24.25 7.95
N PRO A 236 -30.24 -23.25 8.53
CA PRO A 236 -30.27 -21.91 7.98
C PRO A 236 -28.90 -21.23 8.10
N TRP A 237 -28.49 -20.50 7.06
CA TRP A 237 -27.23 -19.76 7.06
C TRP A 237 -27.26 -18.66 8.14
N PRO A 238 -26.31 -18.66 9.10
CA PRO A 238 -26.33 -17.69 10.20
C PRO A 238 -26.15 -16.24 9.74
N GLY A 239 -25.53 -16.03 8.57
CA GLY A 239 -25.29 -14.71 7.98
C GLY A 239 -26.41 -14.18 7.08
N ASN A 240 -27.61 -14.76 7.11
CA ASN A 240 -28.74 -14.32 6.27
C ASN A 240 -29.07 -12.82 6.43
N ASN A 241 -28.89 -12.27 7.63
CA ASN A 241 -28.99 -10.82 7.86
C ASN A 241 -27.58 -10.21 8.06
N VAL A 242 -27.11 -9.44 7.08
CA VAL A 242 -25.76 -8.82 7.10
C VAL A 242 -25.57 -7.82 8.25
N ARG A 243 -26.66 -7.26 8.79
CA ARG A 243 -26.64 -6.28 9.90
C ARG A 243 -26.83 -6.91 11.29
N ASP A 244 -27.36 -8.12 11.35
CA ASP A 244 -27.60 -8.86 12.60
C ASP A 244 -27.30 -10.34 12.40
N HIS A 245 -26.08 -10.75 12.72
CA HIS A 245 -25.66 -12.15 12.66
C HIS A 245 -24.59 -12.46 13.72
N PRO A 246 -24.55 -13.71 14.21
CA PRO A 246 -23.50 -14.16 15.10
C PRO A 246 -22.15 -14.22 14.38
N GLY A 247 -21.05 -14.18 15.15
CA GLY A 247 -19.73 -14.44 14.61
C GLY A 247 -19.57 -15.90 14.18
N MET A 248 -18.88 -16.14 13.08
CA MET A 248 -18.64 -17.47 12.51
C MET A 248 -17.14 -17.68 12.30
N ILE A 249 -16.61 -18.84 12.70
CA ILE A 249 -15.22 -19.21 12.47
C ILE A 249 -15.20 -20.64 11.93
N GLN A 250 -14.58 -20.84 10.77
CA GLN A 250 -14.42 -22.15 10.15
C GLN A 250 -12.96 -22.39 9.75
N VAL A 251 -12.43 -23.57 10.02
CA VAL A 251 -11.08 -23.98 9.60
C VAL A 251 -11.20 -25.00 8.48
N PHE A 252 -10.72 -24.64 7.28
CA PHE A 252 -10.79 -25.50 6.09
C PHE A 252 -9.58 -26.43 5.94
N LEU A 253 -8.37 -25.90 6.16
CA LEU A 253 -7.10 -26.64 6.01
C LEU A 253 -6.27 -26.54 7.29
N GLY A 254 -5.35 -27.48 7.53
CA GLY A 254 -4.32 -27.39 8.57
C GLY A 254 -4.74 -27.75 10.01
N HIS A 255 -5.89 -28.40 10.21
CA HIS A 255 -6.31 -28.92 11.52
C HIS A 255 -7.10 -30.25 11.45
N SER A 256 -7.80 -30.52 10.34
CA SER A 256 -8.74 -31.65 10.17
C SER A 256 -8.13 -32.91 9.53
N GLY A 257 -6.80 -33.06 9.50
CA GLY A 257 -6.13 -34.19 8.83
C GLY A 257 -6.19 -34.15 7.30
N VAL A 258 -6.82 -33.12 6.72
CA VAL A 258 -6.85 -32.88 5.27
C VAL A 258 -5.43 -32.59 4.76
N ARG A 259 -4.97 -33.46 3.85
CA ARG A 259 -3.64 -33.42 3.23
C ARG A 259 -3.74 -33.13 1.74
N ASP A 260 -2.64 -32.69 1.15
CA ASP A 260 -2.52 -32.53 -0.30
C ASP A 260 -2.58 -33.90 -1.02
N THR A 261 -2.55 -33.89 -2.36
CA THR A 261 -2.58 -35.12 -3.16
C THR A 261 -1.37 -36.02 -2.96
N ASP A 262 -0.27 -35.47 -2.45
CA ASP A 262 0.99 -36.19 -2.19
C ASP A 262 1.09 -36.67 -0.73
N GLY A 263 0.06 -36.40 0.09
CA GLY A 263 -0.01 -36.80 1.49
C GLY A 263 0.67 -35.83 2.47
N ASN A 264 1.09 -34.65 2.05
CA ASN A 264 1.71 -33.63 2.90
C ASN A 264 0.68 -32.67 3.51
N GLU A 265 1.08 -32.01 4.59
CA GLU A 265 0.26 -30.98 5.24
C GLU A 265 0.28 -29.66 4.45
N LEU A 266 -0.85 -28.96 4.51
CA LEU A 266 -1.05 -27.64 3.89
C LEU A 266 -1.11 -26.55 4.96
N PRO A 267 -0.74 -25.30 4.63
CA PRO A 267 -0.93 -24.17 5.54
C PRO A 267 -2.39 -24.04 5.97
N ARG A 268 -2.60 -23.58 7.20
CA ARG A 268 -3.95 -23.43 7.75
C ARG A 268 -4.73 -22.36 6.97
N LEU A 269 -5.99 -22.63 6.65
CA LEU A 269 -6.93 -21.66 6.08
C LEU A 269 -8.12 -21.50 7.02
N VAL A 270 -8.32 -20.29 7.54
CA VAL A 270 -9.38 -19.95 8.50
C VAL A 270 -10.30 -18.89 7.89
N TYR A 271 -11.59 -19.19 7.81
CA TYR A 271 -12.64 -18.22 7.52
C TYR A 271 -13.14 -17.61 8.83
N VAL A 272 -13.29 -16.29 8.84
CA VAL A 272 -13.81 -15.54 9.97
C VAL A 272 -14.85 -14.54 9.47
N SER A 273 -16.05 -14.63 10.01
CA SER A 273 -17.04 -13.55 9.95
C SER A 273 -17.28 -13.04 11.36
N ARG A 274 -17.23 -11.72 11.53
CA ARG A 274 -17.38 -11.06 12.83
C ARG A 274 -18.86 -10.89 13.18
N GLU A 275 -19.18 -10.96 14.46
CA GLU A 275 -20.52 -10.61 14.92
C GLU A 275 -20.85 -9.15 14.59
N LYS A 276 -22.07 -8.92 14.13
CA LYS A 276 -22.64 -7.59 13.87
C LYS A 276 -24.06 -7.54 14.42
N ARG A 277 -24.40 -6.40 15.04
CA ARG A 277 -25.71 -6.12 15.65
C ARG A 277 -26.19 -4.72 15.26
N PRO A 278 -27.50 -4.50 15.09
CA PRO A 278 -28.05 -3.17 14.85
C PRO A 278 -27.66 -2.19 15.97
N GLY A 279 -27.29 -0.97 15.61
CA GLY A 279 -26.89 0.08 16.57
C GLY A 279 -25.41 0.04 17.00
N PHE A 280 -24.62 -0.93 16.56
CA PHE A 280 -23.18 -0.99 16.84
C PHE A 280 -22.36 -0.60 15.61
N ASP A 281 -21.48 0.41 15.75
CA ASP A 281 -20.51 0.71 14.70
C ASP A 281 -19.45 -0.40 14.61
N HIS A 282 -19.19 -0.84 13.39
CA HIS A 282 -18.28 -1.94 13.11
C HIS A 282 -16.93 -1.47 12.54
N HIS A 283 -16.74 -0.20 12.23
CA HIS A 283 -15.46 0.39 11.78
C HIS A 283 -14.86 -0.26 10.51
N LYS A 284 -15.71 -0.86 9.64
CA LYS A 284 -15.32 -1.43 8.33
C LYS A 284 -14.05 -2.30 8.45
N LYS A 285 -13.11 -2.15 7.50
CA LYS A 285 -11.82 -2.85 7.43
C LYS A 285 -10.98 -2.76 8.71
N ALA A 286 -11.00 -1.62 9.42
CA ALA A 286 -10.22 -1.48 10.66
C ALA A 286 -10.76 -2.42 11.75
N GLY A 287 -12.08 -2.51 11.89
CA GLY A 287 -12.71 -3.44 12.81
C GLY A 287 -12.45 -4.90 12.43
N ALA A 288 -12.52 -5.23 11.13
CA ALA A 288 -12.22 -6.57 10.59
C ALA A 288 -10.78 -7.03 10.90
N MET A 289 -9.79 -6.18 10.60
CA MET A 289 -8.37 -6.46 10.91
C MET A 289 -8.17 -6.62 12.42
N ASN A 290 -8.79 -5.78 13.25
CA ASN A 290 -8.69 -5.89 14.70
C ASN A 290 -9.32 -7.16 15.26
N SER A 291 -10.44 -7.65 14.69
CA SER A 291 -10.99 -8.96 15.05
C SER A 291 -10.05 -10.10 14.64
N LEU A 292 -9.45 -10.05 13.45
CA LEU A 292 -8.48 -11.06 13.01
C LEU A 292 -7.27 -11.12 13.94
N ILE A 293 -6.73 -9.98 14.40
CA ILE A 293 -5.62 -9.94 15.37
C ILE A 293 -5.98 -10.73 16.64
N ARG A 294 -7.21 -10.57 17.15
CA ARG A 294 -7.69 -11.26 18.36
C ARG A 294 -7.91 -12.76 18.11
N VAL A 295 -8.60 -13.11 17.03
CA VAL A 295 -8.88 -14.51 16.67
C VAL A 295 -7.57 -15.27 16.43
N SER A 296 -6.65 -14.72 15.65
CA SER A 296 -5.37 -15.37 15.38
C SER A 296 -4.47 -15.47 16.62
N ALA A 297 -4.62 -14.57 17.60
CA ALA A 297 -3.92 -14.69 18.89
C ALA A 297 -4.30 -15.97 19.66
N VAL A 298 -5.55 -16.43 19.50
CA VAL A 298 -6.05 -17.66 20.13
C VAL A 298 -5.69 -18.90 19.32
N LEU A 299 -5.77 -18.82 17.98
CA LEU A 299 -5.64 -19.99 17.11
C LEU A 299 -4.19 -20.38 16.75
N SER A 300 -3.32 -19.41 16.47
CA SER A 300 -1.92 -19.66 16.05
C SER A 300 -0.89 -18.82 16.79
N ASN A 301 -1.30 -17.67 17.33
CA ASN A 301 -0.47 -16.71 18.08
C ASN A 301 0.84 -16.33 17.37
N ALA A 302 0.80 -16.12 16.04
CA ALA A 302 2.00 -15.78 15.29
C ALA A 302 2.55 -14.41 15.70
N PRO A 303 3.88 -14.25 15.89
CA PRO A 303 4.48 -12.97 16.27
C PRO A 303 4.44 -11.91 15.15
N TYR A 304 4.27 -12.33 13.90
CA TYR A 304 4.23 -11.48 12.72
C TYR A 304 2.92 -11.66 11.95
N LEU A 305 2.39 -10.54 11.45
CA LEU A 305 1.09 -10.46 10.80
C LEU A 305 1.25 -9.76 9.45
N LEU A 306 0.96 -10.44 8.35
CA LEU A 306 0.96 -9.86 7.01
C LEU A 306 -0.47 -9.50 6.60
N ASN A 307 -0.74 -8.25 6.26
CA ASN A 307 -2.04 -7.87 5.73
C ASN A 307 -2.01 -7.78 4.19
N VAL A 308 -3.04 -8.30 3.54
CA VAL A 308 -3.18 -8.35 2.08
C VAL A 308 -4.64 -8.09 1.71
N ASP A 309 -4.87 -7.32 0.65
CA ASP A 309 -6.21 -7.06 0.13
C ASP A 309 -6.64 -8.17 -0.84
N CYS A 310 -7.94 -8.39 -1.03
CA CYS A 310 -8.45 -9.51 -1.82
C CYS A 310 -7.99 -9.48 -3.28
N ASP A 311 -7.68 -8.30 -3.83
CA ASP A 311 -7.20 -8.05 -5.18
C ASP A 311 -5.65 -8.08 -5.31
N HIS A 312 -4.93 -8.29 -4.21
CA HIS A 312 -3.48 -8.37 -4.19
C HIS A 312 -3.00 -9.80 -3.94
N TYR A 313 -2.11 -10.28 -4.80
CA TYR A 313 -1.52 -11.62 -4.66
C TYR A 313 -0.01 -11.56 -4.43
N ILE A 314 0.56 -12.63 -3.90
CA ILE A 314 2.01 -12.77 -3.70
C ILE A 314 2.64 -13.18 -5.04
N ASN A 315 3.29 -12.22 -5.69
CA ASN A 315 3.99 -12.43 -6.96
C ASN A 315 5.22 -13.34 -6.78
N ASN A 316 6.17 -12.91 -5.93
CA ASN A 316 7.37 -13.67 -5.58
C ASN A 316 7.10 -14.51 -4.32
N SER A 317 7.24 -15.83 -4.44
CA SER A 317 6.99 -16.77 -3.34
C SER A 317 7.91 -16.61 -2.13
N LYS A 318 9.02 -15.89 -2.28
CA LYS A 318 10.02 -15.61 -1.23
C LYS A 318 9.75 -14.32 -0.45
N ALA A 319 8.68 -13.57 -0.75
CA ALA A 319 8.39 -12.28 -0.12
C ALA A 319 8.34 -12.34 1.43
N ILE A 320 7.74 -13.41 1.99
CA ILE A 320 7.69 -13.59 3.45
C ILE A 320 9.10 -13.81 4.03
N ARG A 321 9.96 -14.60 3.35
CA ARG A 321 11.36 -14.80 3.74
C ARG A 321 12.14 -13.47 3.69
N GLU A 322 11.92 -12.65 2.67
CA GLU A 322 12.53 -11.31 2.58
C GLU A 322 12.13 -10.40 3.74
N ALA A 323 10.85 -10.43 4.15
CA ALA A 323 10.40 -9.70 5.34
C ALA A 323 11.10 -10.21 6.61
N MET A 324 11.28 -11.52 6.75
CA MET A 324 11.97 -12.12 7.89
C MET A 324 13.45 -11.73 7.97
N CYS A 325 14.13 -11.49 6.84
CA CYS A 325 15.49 -10.94 6.85
C CYS A 325 15.58 -9.61 7.61
N PHE A 326 14.55 -8.77 7.56
CA PHE A 326 14.52 -7.53 8.34
C PHE A 326 14.04 -7.76 9.78
N MET A 327 12.97 -8.54 9.97
CA MET A 327 12.29 -8.69 11.26
C MET A 327 13.03 -9.60 12.25
N MET A 328 13.73 -10.61 11.73
CA MET A 328 14.46 -11.62 12.51
C MET A 328 15.98 -11.35 12.57
N ASP A 329 16.45 -10.19 12.09
CA ASP A 329 17.84 -9.78 12.30
C ASP A 329 18.11 -9.54 13.81
N PRO A 330 19.07 -10.24 14.44
CA PRO A 330 19.37 -10.05 15.86
C PRO A 330 19.78 -8.63 16.24
N GLN A 331 20.41 -7.88 15.31
CA GLN A 331 20.95 -6.54 15.59
C GLN A 331 19.90 -5.45 15.41
N SER A 332 19.19 -5.47 14.28
CA SER A 332 18.23 -4.43 13.91
C SER A 332 16.76 -4.84 14.02
N GLY A 333 16.44 -6.12 13.88
CA GLY A 333 15.07 -6.62 13.72
C GLY A 333 14.18 -6.33 14.92
N LYS A 334 14.73 -6.33 16.14
CA LYS A 334 13.99 -5.98 17.38
C LYS A 334 13.39 -4.57 17.36
N LYS A 335 13.94 -3.65 16.57
CA LYS A 335 13.44 -2.28 16.46
C LYS A 335 12.46 -2.08 15.31
N VAL A 336 12.30 -3.07 14.44
CA VAL A 336 11.42 -2.99 13.29
C VAL A 336 10.00 -3.31 13.75
N CYS A 337 9.09 -2.35 13.55
CA CYS A 337 7.66 -2.49 13.82
C CYS A 337 6.93 -3.15 12.66
N TYR A 338 7.27 -2.79 11.42
CA TYR A 338 6.73 -3.42 10.22
C TYR A 338 7.66 -3.30 9.01
N VAL A 339 7.40 -4.12 7.99
CA VAL A 339 8.04 -4.08 6.66
C VAL A 339 6.96 -3.85 5.61
N GLN A 340 6.98 -2.69 4.95
CA GLN A 340 6.05 -2.34 3.88
C GLN A 340 6.64 -2.71 2.52
N PHE A 341 5.90 -3.49 1.74
CA PHE A 341 6.23 -3.77 0.34
C PHE A 341 5.60 -2.73 -0.60
N PRO A 342 6.27 -2.36 -1.71
CA PRO A 342 5.68 -1.48 -2.71
C PRO A 342 4.56 -2.22 -3.47
N GLN A 343 3.41 -1.57 -3.63
CA GLN A 343 2.31 -2.11 -4.42
C GLN A 343 2.60 -1.88 -5.91
N ARG A 344 2.38 -2.92 -6.73
CA ARG A 344 2.52 -2.86 -8.18
C ARG A 344 1.26 -3.43 -8.81
N PHE A 345 0.76 -2.74 -9.82
CA PHE A 345 -0.46 -3.11 -10.51
C PHE A 345 -0.13 -3.70 -11.89
N ASP A 346 -0.87 -4.73 -12.26
CA ASP A 346 -0.81 -5.36 -13.58
C ASP A 346 -1.83 -4.70 -14.54
N GLY A 347 -1.81 -5.10 -15.82
CA GLY A 347 -2.82 -4.64 -16.79
C GLY A 347 -2.71 -3.16 -17.21
N ILE A 348 -1.55 -2.54 -16.99
CA ILE A 348 -1.34 -1.12 -17.28
C ILE A 348 -1.08 -0.94 -18.78
N ASP A 349 -1.84 -0.04 -19.41
CA ASP A 349 -1.64 0.33 -20.81
C ASP A 349 -0.22 0.89 -21.05
N ARG A 350 0.29 0.73 -22.27
CA ARG A 350 1.63 1.20 -22.67
C ARG A 350 1.83 2.69 -22.39
N HIS A 351 0.78 3.49 -22.55
CA HIS A 351 0.84 4.93 -22.35
C HIS A 351 0.65 5.35 -20.89
N ASP A 352 0.17 4.46 -20.01
CA ASP A 352 -0.14 4.72 -18.60
C ASP A 352 -0.72 6.13 -18.35
N ARG A 353 -1.73 6.52 -19.15
CA ARG A 353 -2.28 7.89 -19.14
C ARG A 353 -2.82 8.30 -17.77
N TYR A 354 -3.28 7.32 -16.98
CA TYR A 354 -3.80 7.53 -15.63
C TYR A 354 -2.72 7.49 -14.54
N SER A 355 -1.45 7.22 -14.89
CA SER A 355 -0.33 7.12 -13.95
C SER A 355 -0.56 6.11 -12.82
N ASN A 356 -1.22 4.99 -13.14
CA ASN A 356 -1.65 4.00 -12.16
C ASN A 356 -0.45 3.27 -11.51
N ARG A 357 0.74 3.31 -12.12
CA ARG A 357 1.96 2.76 -11.51
C ARG A 357 2.38 3.48 -10.23
N ASN A 358 1.97 4.74 -10.07
CA ASN A 358 2.31 5.61 -8.94
C ASN A 358 3.80 5.55 -8.53
N VAL A 359 4.69 5.57 -9.54
CA VAL A 359 6.15 5.41 -9.37
C VAL A 359 6.72 6.51 -8.47
N VAL A 360 6.20 7.73 -8.56
CA VAL A 360 6.66 8.86 -7.74
C VAL A 360 6.50 8.57 -6.25
N PHE A 361 5.34 8.05 -5.85
CA PHE A 361 5.08 7.75 -4.45
C PHE A 361 5.91 6.55 -3.95
N PHE A 362 5.85 5.41 -4.65
CA PHE A 362 6.50 4.18 -4.19
C PHE A 362 8.02 4.15 -4.39
N ASP A 363 8.54 4.72 -5.47
CA ASP A 363 9.98 4.64 -5.78
C ASP A 363 10.79 5.86 -5.36
N ILE A 364 10.15 7.02 -5.17
CA ILE A 364 10.85 8.26 -4.79
C ILE A 364 10.55 8.61 -3.34
N ASN A 365 9.28 8.89 -3.02
CA ASN A 365 8.89 9.39 -1.71
C ASN A 365 9.16 8.35 -0.61
N MET A 366 8.73 7.11 -0.81
CA MET A 366 8.93 6.05 0.20
C MET A 366 10.40 5.71 0.42
N LYS A 367 11.24 5.71 -0.62
CA LYS A 367 12.69 5.48 -0.46
C LYS A 367 13.40 6.62 0.26
N GLY A 368 12.92 7.86 0.06
CA GLY A 368 13.36 9.02 0.84
C GLY A 368 13.04 8.85 2.33
N LEU A 369 11.78 8.56 2.65
CA LEU A 369 11.31 8.34 4.01
C LEU A 369 12.02 7.19 4.73
N ASP A 370 12.32 6.10 4.01
CA ASP A 370 13.05 4.94 4.55
C ASP A 370 14.45 5.30 5.07
N GLY A 371 15.09 6.32 4.49
CA GLY A 371 16.41 6.75 4.94
C GLY A 371 16.41 7.53 6.25
N ILE A 372 15.27 8.12 6.62
CA ILE A 372 15.10 8.87 7.86
C ILE A 372 14.55 7.94 8.96
N GLN A 373 13.34 7.42 8.76
CA GLN A 373 12.63 6.62 9.78
C GLN A 373 12.07 5.31 9.21
N GLY A 374 11.56 5.32 7.97
CA GLY A 374 10.80 4.22 7.40
C GLY A 374 9.69 4.73 6.47
N PRO A 375 9.17 3.89 5.55
CA PRO A 375 7.98 4.22 4.78
C PRO A 375 6.74 4.31 5.70
N ILE A 376 5.66 4.87 5.17
CA ILE A 376 4.34 4.85 5.82
C ILE A 376 3.57 3.57 5.45
N TYR A 377 2.68 3.12 6.32
CA TYR A 377 1.75 2.04 6.00
C TYR A 377 0.69 2.51 4.99
N VAL A 378 0.44 1.70 3.96
CA VAL A 378 -0.44 2.07 2.83
C VAL A 378 -1.64 1.14 2.63
N GLY A 379 -1.99 0.33 3.63
CA GLY A 379 -3.24 -0.42 3.62
C GLY A 379 -3.15 -1.88 3.19
N THR A 380 -2.07 -2.32 2.53
CA THR A 380 -1.85 -3.71 2.08
C THR A 380 -0.34 -3.99 1.92
N GLY A 381 0.05 -5.27 1.91
CA GLY A 381 1.41 -5.72 1.67
C GLY A 381 2.38 -5.34 2.78
N CYS A 382 1.95 -5.39 4.04
CA CYS A 382 2.76 -4.98 5.18
C CYS A 382 2.86 -6.09 6.24
N VAL A 383 4.09 -6.45 6.63
CA VAL A 383 4.35 -7.42 7.69
C VAL A 383 4.58 -6.69 9.01
N PHE A 384 3.59 -6.73 9.90
CA PHE A 384 3.63 -6.13 11.22
C PHE A 384 4.18 -7.07 12.28
N ARG A 385 4.82 -6.50 13.30
CA ARG A 385 5.09 -7.15 14.58
C ARG A 385 3.85 -7.05 15.46
N ARG A 386 3.31 -8.19 15.91
CA ARG A 386 2.11 -8.25 16.78
C ARG A 386 2.23 -7.36 18.01
N GLN A 387 3.36 -7.42 18.72
CA GLN A 387 3.59 -6.59 19.92
C GLN A 387 3.50 -5.09 19.63
N ALA A 388 3.94 -4.64 18.44
CA ALA A 388 3.83 -3.24 18.07
C ALA A 388 2.36 -2.83 17.83
N LEU A 389 1.54 -3.73 17.27
CA LEU A 389 0.09 -3.51 17.12
C LEU A 389 -0.65 -3.47 18.46
N TYR A 390 -0.14 -4.18 19.48
CA TYR A 390 -0.64 -4.06 20.85
C TYR A 390 -0.17 -2.80 21.59
N GLY A 391 0.68 -1.98 20.97
CA GLY A 391 1.16 -0.73 21.56
C GLY A 391 2.39 -0.88 22.45
N PHE A 392 3.12 -2.01 22.37
CA PHE A 392 4.39 -2.13 23.09
C PHE A 392 5.53 -1.43 22.35
N ASP A 393 6.28 -0.62 23.09
CA ASP A 393 7.48 0.06 22.58
C ASP A 393 8.59 -0.92 22.19
N ALA A 394 9.45 -0.48 21.25
CA ALA A 394 10.64 -1.23 20.88
C ALA A 394 11.56 -1.45 22.11
N PRO A 395 12.18 -2.65 22.24
CA PRO A 395 13.09 -2.94 23.35
C PRO A 395 14.23 -1.90 23.42
N LYS A 396 14.33 -1.22 24.57
CA LYS A 396 15.42 -0.26 24.82
C LYS A 396 16.74 -1.02 24.93
N LYS A 397 17.80 -0.53 24.27
CA LYS A 397 19.16 -1.04 24.52
C LYS A 397 19.49 -0.80 25.99
N LYS A 398 19.79 -1.87 26.75
CA LYS A 398 20.35 -1.73 28.10
C LYS A 398 21.62 -0.90 27.97
N LYS A 399 21.64 0.30 28.54
CA LYS A 399 22.88 1.07 28.64
C LYS A 399 23.81 0.28 29.56
N PRO A 400 25.08 0.06 29.20
CA PRO A 400 26.03 -0.46 30.17
C PRO A 400 26.03 0.47 31.39
N PRO A 401 26.17 -0.05 32.63
CA PRO A 401 26.31 0.79 33.79
C PRO A 401 27.44 1.77 33.52
N GLY A 402 27.14 3.07 33.64
CA GLY A 402 28.14 4.11 33.40
C GLY A 402 29.32 3.85 34.31
N LYS A 403 30.50 3.63 33.73
CA LYS A 403 31.75 3.64 34.50
C LYS A 403 31.97 5.09 34.94
N THR A 404 31.45 5.46 36.11
CA THR A 404 31.93 6.65 36.80
C THR A 404 33.29 6.28 37.38
N CYS A 405 34.36 6.73 36.73
CA CYS A 405 35.69 6.71 37.31
C CYS A 405 35.66 7.68 38.51
N ASN A 406 35.63 7.15 39.73
CA ASN A 406 35.75 7.93 40.98
C ASN A 406 37.21 8.38 41.24
N CYS A 407 37.93 8.81 40.19
CA CYS A 407 39.37 9.01 40.28
C CYS A 407 39.81 10.49 40.29
N TRP A 408 38.93 11.47 40.47
CA TRP A 408 39.33 12.89 40.53
C TRP A 408 38.81 13.60 41.79
N PRO A 409 39.66 14.32 42.55
CA PRO A 409 39.27 15.04 43.77
C PRO A 409 38.27 16.16 43.50
N LYS A 410 37.38 16.39 44.47
CA LYS A 410 36.21 17.28 44.45
C LYS A 410 36.43 18.79 44.22
N TRP A 411 37.64 19.25 43.85
CA TRP A 411 37.94 20.70 43.85
C TRP A 411 38.08 21.36 42.46
N CYS A 412 37.91 20.67 41.33
CA CYS A 412 38.25 21.27 40.02
C CYS A 412 37.10 21.41 39.00
N CYS A 413 35.84 21.68 39.40
CA CYS A 413 34.77 22.02 38.43
C CYS A 413 33.83 23.11 38.93
N LEU A 414 34.37 24.30 39.24
CA LEU A 414 33.59 25.51 39.51
C LEU A 414 33.33 26.37 38.25
N CYS A 415 33.46 25.81 37.05
CA CYS A 415 33.13 26.53 35.81
C CYS A 415 32.42 25.58 34.84
N CYS A 416 31.24 26.00 34.37
CA CYS A 416 30.40 25.40 33.32
C CYS A 416 29.40 24.33 33.74
N GLY A 417 28.14 24.73 33.96
CA GLY A 417 27.00 23.81 33.81
C GLY A 417 25.72 24.18 34.55
N LEU A 418 25.06 25.27 34.17
CA LEU A 418 23.67 25.56 34.54
C LEU A 418 22.74 24.41 34.07
N ARG A 419 22.43 23.47 34.97
CA ARG A 419 21.37 22.47 34.78
C ARG A 419 20.13 22.87 35.59
N LYS A 420 19.11 23.40 34.89
CA LYS A 420 17.76 23.58 35.43
C LYS A 420 17.20 22.23 35.88
N LYS A 421 16.92 22.08 37.19
CA LYS A 421 16.06 21.03 37.74
C LYS A 421 14.60 21.45 37.58
N GLY A 422 13.82 20.64 36.87
CA GLY A 422 12.36 20.74 36.84
C GLY A 422 11.76 20.39 38.21
N LYS A 423 10.84 21.23 38.68
CA LYS A 423 9.97 20.94 39.82
C LYS A 423 8.67 20.35 39.30
N THR A 424 8.34 19.16 39.79
CA THR A 424 6.99 18.61 39.84
C THR A 424 6.09 19.50 40.70
N LYS A 425 4.88 19.80 40.21
CA LYS A 425 3.72 20.12 41.05
C LYS A 425 2.50 19.44 40.46
N ALA A 426 1.90 18.56 41.25
CA ALA A 426 0.53 18.11 41.10
C ALA A 426 -0.41 19.23 41.58
N LYS A 427 -1.55 19.39 40.90
CA LYS A 427 -2.75 19.99 41.48
C LYS A 427 -3.98 19.45 40.74
N ASP A 428 -4.75 18.63 41.44
CA ASP A 428 -6.13 18.30 41.10
C ASP A 428 -7.04 19.51 41.38
N ASN A 429 -8.04 19.72 40.52
CA ASN A 429 -9.45 19.69 40.93
C ASN A 429 -10.40 19.81 39.72
N LYS A 430 -11.39 18.91 39.71
CA LYS A 430 -12.63 18.92 38.91
C LYS A 430 -13.54 20.10 39.26
N THR A 431 -14.31 20.60 38.29
CA THR A 431 -15.80 20.55 38.22
C THR A 431 -16.34 21.18 36.93
N ASN A 432 -17.03 20.36 36.10
CA ASN A 432 -18.40 20.48 35.54
C ASN A 432 -19.13 21.85 35.63
N LEU A 433 -20.07 22.28 34.76
CA LEU A 433 -20.78 21.77 33.56
C LEU A 433 -21.75 22.91 33.11
N LYS A 434 -22.21 22.83 31.85
CA LYS A 434 -23.46 23.36 31.21
C LYS A 434 -23.24 24.52 30.24
N ASP A 435 -23.36 24.30 28.93
CA ASP A 435 -24.55 24.01 28.08
C ASP A 435 -25.40 25.25 27.76
N THR A 436 -25.37 25.62 26.48
CA THR A 436 -26.53 26.06 25.66
C THR A 436 -26.07 25.91 24.18
N THR A 437 -26.49 24.90 23.41
CA THR A 437 -27.71 24.85 22.55
C THR A 437 -28.04 26.21 21.90
N SER A 438 -28.37 26.38 20.63
CA SER A 438 -28.88 25.49 19.59
C SER A 438 -28.81 26.25 18.25
N THR A 439 -28.52 25.49 17.18
CA THR A 439 -29.21 25.50 15.89
C THR A 439 -30.20 26.63 15.53
N GLN A 440 -30.00 27.20 14.35
CA GLN A 440 -31.03 27.67 13.40
C GLN A 440 -30.68 26.99 12.04
N ILE A 441 -31.33 25.89 11.64
CA ILE A 441 -32.59 25.74 10.86
C ILE A 441 -32.36 26.11 9.38
N HIS A 442 -32.10 25.13 8.49
CA HIS A 442 -33.02 24.39 7.60
C HIS A 442 -33.62 25.20 6.43
N ALA A 443 -33.28 24.80 5.20
CA ALA A 443 -34.17 24.29 4.12
C ALA A 443 -35.24 25.31 3.68
N VAL A 444 -35.32 25.73 2.42
CA VAL A 444 -35.89 24.97 1.30
C VAL A 444 -35.77 25.87 0.07
N GLU A 445 -35.07 25.44 -0.98
CA GLU A 445 -35.44 25.72 -2.37
C GLU A 445 -34.72 24.72 -3.26
N ASN A 446 -35.32 23.53 -3.34
CA ASN A 446 -34.88 22.40 -4.14
C ASN A 446 -35.88 22.08 -5.26
N ILE A 447 -36.65 23.06 -5.77
CA ILE A 447 -37.82 22.78 -6.62
C ILE A 447 -37.75 23.42 -8.01
N GLN A 448 -36.95 24.47 -8.23
CA GLN A 448 -36.82 25.08 -9.57
C GLN A 448 -35.73 24.50 -10.47
N GLU A 449 -34.88 23.61 -9.94
CA GLU A 449 -34.15 22.65 -10.77
C GLU A 449 -35.09 21.60 -11.39
N VAL A 450 -36.26 21.33 -10.82
CA VAL A 450 -37.10 20.22 -11.27
C VAL A 450 -37.85 20.53 -12.57
N ILE A 451 -38.28 21.78 -12.82
CA ILE A 451 -39.17 22.06 -13.95
C ILE A 451 -38.41 22.34 -15.26
N VAL A 452 -37.25 23.02 -15.20
CA VAL A 452 -36.44 23.27 -16.42
C VAL A 452 -35.55 22.06 -16.75
N GLY A 453 -35.09 21.32 -15.74
CA GLY A 453 -34.42 20.03 -15.89
C GLY A 453 -35.31 18.95 -16.53
N VAL A 454 -36.63 18.98 -16.29
CA VAL A 454 -37.59 18.06 -16.94
C VAL A 454 -37.87 18.44 -18.40
N SER A 455 -37.74 19.72 -18.80
CA SER A 455 -38.00 20.13 -20.18
C SER A 455 -36.89 19.77 -21.17
N ASP A 456 -35.63 19.71 -20.71
CA ASP A 456 -34.48 19.37 -21.59
C ASP A 456 -34.15 17.86 -21.57
N ALA A 457 -34.62 17.14 -20.53
CA ALA A 457 -34.67 15.68 -20.48
C ALA A 457 -35.64 15.04 -21.50
N ILE A 458 -36.51 15.83 -22.13
CA ILE A 458 -37.49 15.32 -23.12
C ILE A 458 -36.93 15.33 -24.55
N SER A 459 -35.83 16.04 -24.84
CA SER A 459 -35.38 16.27 -26.23
C SER A 459 -34.32 15.29 -26.76
N ASN A 460 -33.15 15.07 -26.12
CA ASN A 460 -32.05 14.40 -26.86
C ASN A 460 -30.99 13.56 -26.09
N GLY A 461 -31.16 13.21 -24.81
CA GLY A 461 -30.32 12.19 -24.13
C GLY A 461 -28.90 12.63 -23.70
N TYR A 462 -28.48 12.19 -22.51
CA TYR A 462 -27.77 13.05 -21.55
C TYR A 462 -26.59 12.39 -20.78
N ASP A 463 -25.58 11.80 -21.43
CA ASP A 463 -24.44 11.18 -20.70
C ASP A 463 -23.02 11.69 -21.03
N SER A 464 -22.87 12.69 -21.92
CA SER A 464 -21.54 13.15 -22.36
C SER A 464 -21.24 14.63 -22.14
N TRP A 465 -22.19 15.42 -21.64
CA TRP A 465 -22.04 16.88 -21.62
C TRP A 465 -21.48 17.47 -20.32
N GLY A 466 -21.65 16.81 -19.17
CA GLY A 466 -21.19 17.32 -17.87
C GLY A 466 -19.66 17.52 -17.76
N PRO A 467 -18.81 16.52 -18.07
CA PRO A 467 -17.37 16.63 -17.90
C PRO A 467 -16.69 17.55 -18.94
N LEU A 468 -17.32 17.71 -20.10
CA LEU A 468 -16.77 18.48 -21.22
C LEU A 468 -17.03 19.98 -21.01
N PHE A 469 -18.22 20.35 -20.54
CA PHE A 469 -18.58 21.74 -20.27
C PHE A 469 -17.84 22.31 -19.05
N GLY A 470 -17.63 21.51 -18.00
CA GLY A 470 -16.81 21.91 -16.84
C GLY A 470 -15.35 22.20 -17.20
N ARG A 471 -14.77 21.47 -18.17
CA ARG A 471 -13.37 21.66 -18.63
C ARG A 471 -13.22 22.84 -19.59
N LEU A 472 -14.20 23.04 -20.47
CA LEU A 472 -14.23 24.20 -21.37
C LEU A 472 -14.49 25.50 -20.60
N PHE A 473 -15.39 25.49 -19.61
CA PHE A 473 -15.65 26.63 -18.73
C PHE A 473 -14.39 27.03 -17.94
N PHE A 474 -13.67 26.07 -17.34
CA PHE A 474 -12.43 26.39 -16.61
C PHE A 474 -11.30 26.87 -17.53
N ALA A 475 -11.15 26.29 -18.73
CA ALA A 475 -10.14 26.73 -19.69
C ALA A 475 -10.42 28.16 -20.21
N LEU A 476 -11.68 28.48 -20.48
CA LEU A 476 -12.12 29.79 -20.97
C LEU A 476 -12.11 30.83 -19.83
N TRP A 477 -12.46 30.44 -18.60
CA TRP A 477 -12.30 31.23 -17.37
C TRP A 477 -10.84 31.62 -17.15
N VAL A 478 -9.90 30.68 -17.31
CA VAL A 478 -8.46 30.93 -17.17
C VAL A 478 -7.96 31.86 -18.27
N ILE A 479 -8.35 31.67 -19.54
CA ILE A 479 -7.93 32.53 -20.66
C ILE A 479 -8.46 33.97 -20.49
N VAL A 480 -9.72 34.14 -20.07
CA VAL A 480 -10.32 35.46 -19.82
C VAL A 480 -9.66 36.18 -18.65
N HIS A 481 -9.22 35.46 -17.61
CA HIS A 481 -8.49 36.04 -16.48
C HIS A 481 -6.97 36.23 -16.75
N LEU A 482 -6.39 35.50 -17.72
CA LEU A 482 -5.01 35.71 -18.19
C LEU A 482 -4.90 36.83 -19.24
N TYR A 483 -5.98 37.20 -19.91
CA TYR A 483 -5.98 38.22 -20.96
C TYR A 483 -5.56 39.62 -20.44
N PRO A 484 -5.99 40.11 -19.26
CA PRO A 484 -5.47 41.33 -18.64
C PRO A 484 -3.99 41.22 -18.24
N PHE A 485 -3.52 40.02 -17.88
CA PHE A 485 -2.11 39.75 -17.55
C PHE A 485 -1.22 39.79 -18.80
N LEU A 486 -1.66 39.21 -19.92
CA LEU A 486 -1.01 39.33 -21.23
C LEU A 486 -1.05 40.77 -21.79
N LYS A 487 -2.16 41.48 -21.60
CA LYS A 487 -2.31 42.89 -21.98
C LYS A 487 -1.45 43.82 -21.11
N GLY A 488 -1.25 43.47 -19.83
CA GLY A 488 -0.32 44.14 -18.91
C GLY A 488 1.17 43.90 -19.20
N MET A 489 1.52 42.79 -19.86
CA MET A 489 2.88 42.56 -20.37
C MET A 489 3.19 43.32 -21.68
N LEU A 490 2.16 43.70 -22.44
CA LEU A 490 2.27 44.44 -23.71
C LEU A 490 2.07 45.96 -23.54
N GLY A 491 1.50 46.39 -22.41
CA GLY A 491 1.27 47.79 -22.06
C GLY A 491 2.46 48.39 -21.31
N LYS A 492 3.28 49.15 -22.05
CA LYS A 492 4.24 50.17 -21.58
C LYS A 492 4.44 50.28 -20.05
N GLN A 493 5.58 49.80 -19.54
CA GLN A 493 6.44 50.66 -18.71
C GLN A 493 7.87 50.12 -18.60
N ASP A 494 8.80 51.08 -18.69
CA ASP A 494 10.25 50.93 -18.53
C ASP A 494 10.65 50.31 -17.19
N ARG A 495 11.77 49.56 -17.23
CA ARG A 495 12.66 49.10 -16.13
C ARG A 495 12.61 47.65 -15.65
N MET A 496 12.02 46.72 -16.40
CA MET A 496 12.47 45.33 -16.36
C MET A 496 12.62 44.85 -17.80
N PRO A 497 13.84 44.66 -18.34
CA PRO A 497 13.97 44.21 -19.71
C PRO A 497 13.30 42.84 -19.80
N THR A 498 12.30 42.72 -20.67
CA THR A 498 11.49 41.52 -20.94
C THR A 498 12.36 40.27 -21.08
N ILE A 499 13.60 40.46 -21.51
CA ILE A 499 14.67 39.48 -21.54
C ILE A 499 14.87 38.76 -20.19
N ILE A 500 14.90 39.44 -19.04
CA ILE A 500 15.18 38.82 -17.72
C ILE A 500 14.03 37.90 -17.30
N VAL A 501 12.77 38.28 -17.55
CA VAL A 501 11.61 37.45 -17.23
C VAL A 501 11.56 36.24 -18.17
N VAL A 502 11.78 36.45 -19.47
CA VAL A 502 11.86 35.37 -20.46
C VAL A 502 13.01 34.42 -20.12
N TRP A 503 14.19 34.92 -19.78
CA TRP A 503 15.33 34.11 -19.36
C TRP A 503 15.10 33.42 -18.01
N SER A 504 14.36 34.01 -17.09
CA SER A 504 14.02 33.37 -15.80
C SER A 504 13.05 32.21 -16.00
N ILE A 505 12.04 32.37 -16.87
CA ILE A 505 11.10 31.32 -17.24
C ILE A 505 11.81 30.25 -18.08
N LEU A 506 12.67 30.64 -19.01
CA LEU A 506 13.47 29.73 -19.83
C LEU A 506 14.45 28.95 -18.96
N LEU A 507 15.12 29.61 -18.00
CA LEU A 507 16.05 28.99 -17.07
C LEU A 507 15.31 28.07 -16.10
N ALA A 508 14.15 28.46 -15.56
CA ALA A 508 13.31 27.58 -14.75
C ALA A 508 12.82 26.37 -15.55
N SER A 509 12.46 26.55 -16.82
CA SER A 509 12.06 25.47 -17.73
C SER A 509 13.23 24.54 -18.05
N ILE A 510 14.40 25.09 -18.37
CA ILE A 510 15.63 24.34 -18.61
C ILE A 510 16.04 23.58 -17.35
N LEU A 511 16.05 24.20 -16.18
CA LEU A 511 16.36 23.55 -14.91
C LEU A 511 15.33 22.48 -14.55
N THR A 512 14.05 22.65 -14.91
CA THR A 512 13.01 21.64 -14.71
C THR A 512 13.17 20.46 -15.67
N LEU A 513 13.48 20.72 -16.95
CA LEU A 513 13.78 19.67 -17.94
C LEU A 513 15.07 18.93 -17.61
N LEU A 514 16.09 19.66 -17.14
CA LEU A 514 17.36 19.12 -16.68
C LEU A 514 17.17 18.36 -15.37
N TRP A 515 16.28 18.80 -14.48
CA TRP A 515 15.84 18.02 -13.32
C TRP A 515 15.19 16.71 -13.73
N VAL A 516 14.21 16.71 -14.64
CA VAL A 516 13.59 15.48 -15.17
C VAL A 516 14.64 14.56 -15.78
N ARG A 517 15.64 15.13 -16.48
CA ARG A 517 16.72 14.38 -17.12
C ARG A 517 17.82 13.93 -16.16
N VAL A 518 18.07 14.59 -15.04
CA VAL A 518 19.10 14.21 -14.06
C VAL A 518 18.50 13.38 -12.92
N ASN A 519 17.18 13.43 -12.73
CA ASN A 519 16.45 12.73 -11.69
C ASN A 519 16.81 11.23 -11.72
N PRO A 520 17.55 10.73 -10.71
CA PRO A 520 18.03 9.36 -10.70
C PRO A 520 16.92 8.34 -10.39
N PHE A 521 15.72 8.81 -10.06
CA PHE A 521 14.57 8.00 -9.71
C PHE A 521 13.60 7.77 -10.88
N VAL A 522 13.75 8.50 -11.99
CA VAL A 522 13.01 8.21 -13.23
C VAL A 522 13.78 7.12 -13.97
N ALA A 523 13.16 5.96 -14.18
CA ALA A 523 13.77 4.86 -14.91
C ALA A 523 14.07 5.30 -16.36
N LYS A 524 15.35 5.37 -16.71
CA LYS A 524 15.82 5.59 -18.08
C LYS A 524 16.07 4.25 -18.73
N GLY A 525 15.03 3.65 -19.29
CA GLY A 525 15.13 2.39 -20.02
C GLY A 525 13.88 1.54 -19.86
N GLY A 526 12.93 1.71 -20.76
CA GLY A 526 12.17 0.55 -21.23
C GLY A 526 13.06 -0.29 -22.15
N PRO A 527 12.76 -1.58 -22.37
CA PRO A 527 13.49 -2.38 -23.35
C PRO A 527 13.48 -1.70 -24.72
N VAL A 528 14.64 -1.59 -25.36
CA VAL A 528 14.74 -1.24 -26.78
C VAL A 528 14.16 -2.41 -27.56
N LEU A 529 12.94 -2.25 -28.07
CA LEU A 529 12.36 -3.19 -29.02
C LEU A 529 12.98 -2.87 -30.38
N GLU A 530 13.93 -3.68 -30.84
CA GLU A 530 14.28 -3.72 -32.25
C GLU A 530 13.04 -4.08 -33.07
N ILE A 531 12.91 -3.44 -34.23
CA ILE A 531 11.83 -3.71 -35.18
C ILE A 531 12.02 -5.15 -35.68
N CYS A 532 11.20 -6.07 -35.18
CA CYS A 532 11.14 -7.41 -35.74
C CYS A 532 10.57 -7.29 -37.16
N GLY A 533 11.41 -7.56 -38.16
CA GLY A 533 11.08 -7.47 -39.59
C GLY A 533 10.12 -8.56 -40.10
N LEU A 534 9.09 -8.88 -39.33
CA LEU A 534 8.03 -9.80 -39.74
C LEU A 534 6.78 -9.00 -40.13
N SER A 535 6.49 -9.02 -41.43
CA SER A 535 5.23 -8.53 -41.99
C SER A 535 4.11 -9.50 -41.61
N CYS A 536 3.26 -9.12 -40.65
CA CYS A 536 2.02 -9.83 -40.38
C CYS A 536 0.96 -9.40 -41.41
N GLY A 537 0.86 -10.17 -42.50
CA GLY A 537 -0.34 -10.20 -43.34
C GLY A 537 -1.37 -11.15 -42.73
N ASN A 538 -2.64 -10.74 -42.84
CA ASN A 538 -3.92 -11.39 -42.45
C ASN A 538 -3.89 -12.81 -41.90
#